data_AF-A0A2E1X0Y6-F1
#
_entry.id   AF-A0A2E1X0Y6-F1
#
_cell.length_a   1.000
_cell.length_b   1.000
_cell.length_c   1.000
_cell.angle_alpha   90.00
_cell.angle_beta   90.00
_cell.angle_gamma   90.00
#
_symmetry.space_group_name_H-M   'P 1'
#
loop_
_entity.id
_entity.type
_entity.pdbx_description
1 polymer ?
#
loop_
_entity_poly.entity_id
_entity_poly.type
_entity_poly.pdbx_seq_one_letter_code
_entity_poly.pdbx_strand_id
1 'polypeptide(L)'
;LGGITERSDSTSLVIDVAIGSLQNNGVSRVERAVDGAAVGLGFDLAPSANSGEIVSLSSTETGPFGTPASYVVGKDTGVIYLLSANLAGTGSDFIRGEVVNDGSLNLLDVTQLLLFMFDSSQEPSTCLDSMDVNDDGMSNIADAISLLEYLFQGGSNPPTPSGSCGSDDTIDNLTCQEFDGC
;
A
#
# COMPACT_ATOMS: atom_id res chain seq x y z
N LEU A 1 9.18 -6.65 24.37
CA LEU A 1 9.88 -6.94 23.10
C LEU A 1 8.78 -7.10 22.08
N GLY A 2 8.75 -6.23 21.08
CA GLY A 2 7.81 -6.34 19.97
C GLY A 2 8.09 -7.62 19.16
N GLY A 3 7.05 -8.16 18.54
CA GLY A 3 7.15 -9.36 17.73
C GLY A 3 7.90 -9.12 16.43
N ILE A 4 8.36 -10.22 15.84
CA ILE A 4 8.79 -10.29 14.44
C ILE A 4 7.82 -11.25 13.79
N THR A 5 7.32 -10.90 12.61
CA THR A 5 6.56 -11.82 11.79
C THR A 5 7.15 -11.86 10.40
N GLU A 6 7.15 -13.06 9.83
CA GLU A 6 7.73 -13.35 8.53
C GLU A 6 6.63 -13.93 7.65
N ARG A 7 6.61 -13.53 6.39
CA ARG A 7 5.82 -14.16 5.34
C ARG A 7 6.64 -14.15 4.05
N SER A 8 6.49 -15.19 3.25
CA SER A 8 7.21 -15.33 1.99
C SER A 8 6.30 -15.93 0.93
N ASP A 9 6.48 -15.52 -0.31
CA ASP A 9 5.95 -16.22 -1.48
C ASP A 9 7.09 -16.81 -2.32
N SER A 10 6.79 -17.21 -3.55
CA SER A 10 7.79 -17.78 -4.47
C SER A 10 8.84 -16.77 -4.94
N THR A 11 8.63 -15.48 -4.70
CA THR A 11 9.38 -14.38 -5.31
C THR A 11 10.07 -13.48 -4.28
N SER A 12 9.50 -13.29 -3.10
CA SER A 12 10.02 -12.35 -2.10
C SER A 12 9.81 -12.79 -0.65
N LEU A 13 10.70 -12.29 0.21
CA LEU A 13 10.62 -12.42 1.66
C LEU A 13 10.21 -11.09 2.30
N VAL A 14 9.11 -11.11 3.06
CA VAL A 14 8.62 -9.95 3.80
C VAL A 14 8.77 -10.18 5.30
N ILE A 15 9.40 -9.22 5.96
CA ILE A 15 9.61 -9.21 7.41
C ILE A 15 8.98 -7.94 7.98
N ASP A 16 8.04 -8.10 8.92
CA ASP A 16 7.49 -6.99 9.69
C ASP A 16 7.99 -7.06 11.14
N VAL A 17 8.55 -5.97 11.64
CA VAL A 17 9.18 -5.86 12.97
C VAL A 17 8.44 -4.82 13.80
N ALA A 18 7.93 -5.22 14.97
CA ALA A 18 7.41 -4.29 15.95
C ALA A 18 8.54 -3.77 16.86
N ILE A 19 8.74 -2.46 16.85
CA ILE A 19 9.70 -1.75 17.69
C ILE A 19 8.95 -1.08 18.84
N GLY A 20 9.34 -1.42 20.07
CA GLY A 20 8.78 -0.82 21.28
C GLY A 20 9.01 -1.68 22.53
N SER A 21 8.48 -1.22 23.66
CA SER A 21 8.61 -1.90 24.94
C SER A 21 7.33 -1.76 25.75
N LEU A 22 6.88 -2.84 26.38
CA LEU A 22 5.79 -2.81 27.37
C LEU A 22 6.08 -1.85 28.53
N GLN A 23 7.34 -1.54 28.79
CA GLN A 23 7.76 -0.56 29.81
C GLN A 23 7.62 0.90 29.35
N ASN A 24 7.52 1.13 28.04
CA ASN A 24 7.38 2.45 27.40
C ASN A 24 6.06 2.54 26.60
N ASN A 25 4.96 2.01 27.14
CA ASN A 25 3.66 1.96 26.48
C ASN A 25 3.67 1.20 25.14
N GLY A 26 4.13 -0.05 25.12
CA GLY A 26 3.87 -0.97 24.00
C GLY A 26 4.73 -0.77 22.75
N VAL A 27 4.19 -1.18 21.60
CA VAL A 27 4.81 -1.01 20.28
C VAL A 27 4.67 0.45 19.87
N SER A 28 5.79 1.12 19.61
CA SER A 28 5.82 2.52 19.18
C SER A 28 5.92 2.67 17.66
N ARG A 29 6.42 1.65 16.98
CA ARG A 29 6.65 1.66 15.54
C ARG A 29 6.61 0.25 14.98
N VAL A 30 6.18 0.11 13.74
CA VAL A 30 6.37 -1.11 12.96
C VAL A 30 7.25 -0.76 11.76
N GLU A 31 8.23 -1.60 11.43
CA GLU A 31 9.05 -1.47 10.23
C GLU A 31 8.86 -2.70 9.34
N ARG A 32 8.77 -2.49 8.02
CA ARG A 32 8.80 -3.57 7.02
C ARG A 32 10.13 -3.60 6.28
N ALA A 33 10.64 -4.80 6.07
CA ALA A 33 11.66 -5.07 5.07
C ALA A 33 11.15 -6.07 4.02
N VAL A 34 11.47 -5.81 2.75
CA VAL A 34 11.27 -6.73 1.62
C VAL A 34 12.64 -7.07 1.06
N ASP A 35 12.96 -8.38 1.02
CA ASP A 35 14.26 -8.88 0.54
C ASP A 35 15.47 -8.21 1.22
N GLY A 36 15.30 -7.86 2.50
CA GLY A 36 16.32 -7.22 3.33
C GLY A 36 16.43 -5.70 3.16
N ALA A 37 15.67 -5.08 2.26
CA ALA A 37 15.58 -3.63 2.11
C ALA A 37 14.38 -3.08 2.91
N ALA A 38 14.61 -2.06 3.74
CA ALA A 38 13.52 -1.40 4.45
C ALA A 38 12.67 -0.59 3.45
N VAL A 39 11.39 -0.94 3.31
CA VAL A 39 10.45 -0.29 2.38
C VAL A 39 9.59 0.79 3.05
N GLY A 40 10.03 1.33 4.19
CA GLY A 40 9.51 2.59 4.71
C GLY A 40 8.05 2.61 5.19
N LEU A 41 7.33 1.48 5.19
CA LEU A 41 6.01 1.34 5.83
C LEU A 41 6.18 1.37 7.36
N GLY A 42 6.50 2.56 7.86
CA GLY A 42 6.52 2.91 9.26
C GLY A 42 5.59 4.09 9.45
N PHE A 43 4.31 3.81 9.68
CA PHE A 43 3.51 4.81 10.37
C PHE A 43 4.00 4.83 11.81
N ASP A 44 4.41 6.02 12.29
CA ASP A 44 4.36 6.27 13.71
C ASP A 44 2.94 5.96 14.13
N LEU A 45 2.77 5.09 15.12
CA LEU A 45 1.51 5.03 15.84
C LEU A 45 1.39 6.37 16.54
N ALA A 46 0.87 7.38 15.83
CA ALA A 46 0.53 8.66 16.43
C ALA A 46 -0.23 8.33 17.71
N PRO A 47 0.04 9.01 18.83
CA PRO A 47 -0.69 8.77 20.07
C PRO A 47 -2.13 9.27 19.90
N SER A 48 -2.92 8.60 19.06
CA SER A 48 -4.32 8.40 19.35
C SER A 48 -4.33 7.68 20.70
N ALA A 49 -5.30 8.02 21.54
CA ALA A 49 -5.26 7.87 23.00
C ALA A 49 -5.13 6.43 23.57
N ASN A 50 -4.74 5.44 22.76
CA ASN A 50 -4.62 4.02 23.08
C ASN A 50 -3.23 3.45 22.79
N SER A 51 -2.15 4.21 22.98
CA SER A 51 -0.78 3.75 22.72
C SER A 51 -0.33 2.53 23.54
N GLY A 52 -1.15 1.99 24.46
CA GLY A 52 -0.87 0.74 25.18
C GLY A 52 -1.46 -0.55 24.58
N GLU A 53 -2.12 -0.49 23.42
CA GLU A 53 -3.05 -1.55 22.99
C GLU A 53 -2.42 -2.67 22.14
N ILE A 54 -1.18 -2.59 21.65
CA ILE A 54 -0.63 -3.65 20.77
C ILE A 54 0.23 -4.64 21.56
N VAL A 55 -0.05 -5.95 21.47
CA VAL A 55 0.64 -6.99 22.26
C VAL A 55 1.44 -7.98 21.42
N SER A 56 1.05 -8.21 20.17
CA SER A 56 1.71 -9.18 19.29
C SER A 56 1.60 -8.81 17.82
N LEU A 57 2.56 -9.31 17.05
CA LEU A 57 2.44 -9.50 15.61
C LEU A 57 2.15 -10.98 15.33
N SER A 58 1.47 -11.27 14.23
CA SER A 58 1.27 -12.63 13.70
C SER A 58 1.19 -12.57 12.18
N SER A 59 1.56 -13.65 11.49
CA SER A 59 1.34 -13.82 10.05
C SER A 59 0.50 -15.06 9.76
N THR A 60 -0.01 -15.13 8.54
CA THR A 60 -0.66 -16.29 7.95
C THR A 60 -0.23 -16.42 6.50
N GLU A 61 -0.12 -17.65 6.01
CA GLU A 61 0.14 -17.95 4.58
C GLU A 61 -1.11 -17.75 3.72
N THR A 62 -2.31 -17.80 4.33
CA THR A 62 -3.59 -17.60 3.63
C THR A 62 -4.40 -16.56 4.39
N GLY A 63 -4.20 -15.30 4.01
CA GLY A 63 -4.95 -14.14 4.52
C GLY A 63 -6.36 -14.06 3.93
N PRO A 64 -7.11 -12.99 4.26
CA PRO A 64 -8.48 -12.79 3.77
C PRO A 64 -8.57 -12.70 2.24
N PHE A 65 -7.46 -12.37 1.57
CA PHE A 65 -7.35 -12.26 0.12
C PHE A 65 -6.68 -13.49 -0.53
N GLY A 66 -6.48 -14.57 0.22
CA GLY A 66 -5.83 -15.79 -0.29
C GLY A 66 -4.31 -15.69 -0.40
N THR A 67 -3.72 -14.56 -0.04
CA THR A 67 -2.27 -14.31 -0.04
C THR A 67 -1.70 -14.18 1.38
N PRO A 68 -0.38 -14.34 1.57
CA PRO A 68 0.23 -14.18 2.87
C PRO A 68 0.02 -12.77 3.45
N ALA A 69 -0.28 -12.69 4.74
CA ALA A 69 -0.62 -11.45 5.43
C ALA A 69 -0.05 -11.39 6.85
N SER A 70 0.29 -10.18 7.29
CA SER A 70 0.71 -9.87 8.67
C SER A 70 -0.36 -9.05 9.37
N TYR A 71 -0.52 -9.29 10.67
CA TYR A 71 -1.50 -8.63 11.52
C TYR A 71 -0.88 -8.08 12.80
N VAL A 72 -1.52 -7.03 13.31
CA VAL A 72 -1.28 -6.47 14.63
C VAL A 72 -2.43 -6.90 15.55
N VAL A 73 -2.10 -7.49 16.69
CA VAL A 73 -3.09 -7.97 17.68
C VAL A 73 -3.21 -6.98 18.84
N GLY A 74 -4.42 -6.43 18.99
CA GLY A 74 -4.81 -5.56 20.10
C GLY A 74 -4.96 -6.29 21.44
N LYS A 75 -4.77 -5.58 22.56
CA LYS A 75 -4.75 -6.08 23.93
C LYS A 75 -6.14 -6.30 24.49
N ASP A 76 -7.07 -5.41 24.16
CA ASP A 76 -8.32 -5.27 24.91
C ASP A 76 -9.58 -5.24 24.03
N THR A 77 -9.46 -5.08 22.71
CA THR A 77 -10.62 -4.93 21.81
C THR A 77 -11.00 -6.19 21.03
N GLY A 78 -10.14 -7.21 21.00
CA GLY A 78 -10.31 -8.36 20.10
C GLY A 78 -10.20 -8.00 18.62
N VAL A 79 -9.72 -6.79 18.31
CA VAL A 79 -9.52 -6.30 16.96
C VAL A 79 -8.15 -6.74 16.46
N ILE A 80 -8.14 -7.34 15.27
CA ILE A 80 -6.95 -7.71 14.52
C ILE A 80 -6.86 -6.72 13.36
N TYR A 81 -5.81 -5.91 13.32
CA TYR A 81 -5.56 -4.99 12.20
C TYR A 81 -4.69 -5.70 11.17
N LEU A 82 -5.11 -5.71 9.90
CA LEU A 82 -4.26 -6.10 8.79
C LEU A 82 -3.16 -5.04 8.65
N LEU A 83 -1.92 -5.46 8.87
CA LEU A 83 -0.75 -4.60 8.78
C LEU A 83 -0.17 -4.62 7.38
N SER A 84 -0.12 -5.82 6.80
CA SER A 84 0.45 -6.05 5.48
C SER A 84 -0.18 -7.23 4.80
N ALA A 85 -0.30 -7.16 3.48
CA ALA A 85 -0.60 -8.31 2.63
C ALA A 85 0.37 -8.29 1.44
N ASN A 86 0.59 -9.43 0.78
CA ASN A 86 1.07 -9.38 -0.59
C ASN A 86 -0.17 -9.24 -1.46
N LEU A 87 -0.34 -8.07 -2.08
CA LEU A 87 -1.46 -7.81 -2.97
C LEU A 87 -1.08 -7.88 -4.46
N ALA A 88 0.15 -8.31 -4.76
CA ALA A 88 0.57 -8.65 -6.11
C ALA A 88 -0.38 -9.69 -6.74
N GLY A 89 -0.87 -9.38 -7.93
CA GLY A 89 -1.81 -10.18 -8.69
C GLY A 89 -3.21 -10.21 -8.08
N THR A 90 -3.50 -9.38 -7.07
CA THR A 90 -4.80 -9.32 -6.41
C THR A 90 -5.53 -8.02 -6.76
N GLY A 91 -6.84 -8.12 -7.01
CA GLY A 91 -7.65 -6.98 -7.43
C GLY A 91 -8.15 -7.12 -8.86
N SER A 92 -8.91 -6.12 -9.29
CA SER A 92 -9.34 -5.93 -10.67
C SER A 92 -8.15 -5.46 -11.52
N ASP A 93 -8.15 -5.82 -12.81
CA ASP A 93 -7.19 -5.24 -13.74
C ASP A 93 -7.36 -3.71 -13.79
N PHE A 94 -6.27 -2.99 -14.04
CA PHE A 94 -6.27 -1.52 -14.15
C PHE A 94 -5.23 -1.03 -15.15
N ILE A 95 -5.22 0.28 -15.35
CA ILE A 95 -4.19 0.98 -16.12
C ILE A 95 -3.47 1.95 -15.18
N ARG A 96 -2.18 1.69 -14.92
CA ARG A 96 -1.31 2.50 -14.06
C ARG A 96 -1.23 3.93 -14.58
N GLY A 97 -1.53 4.86 -13.68
CA GLY A 97 -1.63 6.29 -13.91
C GLY A 97 -2.99 6.78 -14.42
N GLU A 98 -3.92 5.88 -14.78
CA GLU A 98 -5.27 6.27 -15.15
C GLU A 98 -6.10 6.36 -13.86
N VAL A 99 -6.47 7.57 -13.50
CA VAL A 99 -7.20 7.88 -12.26
C VAL A 99 -8.63 8.27 -12.58
N VAL A 100 -8.84 8.82 -13.78
CA VAL A 100 -10.15 9.00 -14.39
C VAL A 100 -10.26 7.98 -15.52
N ASN A 101 -11.23 7.06 -15.42
CA ASN A 101 -11.39 5.95 -16.36
C ASN A 101 -11.98 6.42 -17.71
N ASP A 102 -11.22 7.21 -18.46
CA ASP A 102 -11.59 7.78 -19.76
C ASP A 102 -10.78 7.19 -20.94
N GLY A 103 -9.89 6.25 -20.66
CA GLY A 103 -9.05 5.53 -21.61
C GLY A 103 -7.81 6.30 -22.07
N SER A 104 -7.45 7.41 -21.41
CA SER A 104 -6.32 8.24 -21.81
C SER A 104 -5.59 8.87 -20.63
N LEU A 105 -4.32 8.51 -20.43
CA LEU A 105 -3.43 9.23 -19.51
C LEU A 105 -3.28 10.70 -19.93
N ASN A 106 -3.80 11.61 -19.10
CA ASN A 106 -3.81 13.04 -19.37
C ASN A 106 -3.80 13.89 -18.09
N LEU A 107 -3.99 15.22 -18.23
CA LEU A 107 -3.93 16.14 -17.09
C LEU A 107 -5.09 15.94 -16.10
N LEU A 108 -6.23 15.39 -16.55
CA LEU A 108 -7.36 15.05 -15.69
C LEU A 108 -6.95 14.03 -14.63
N ASP A 109 -6.18 13.01 -14.99
CA ASP A 109 -5.67 12.01 -14.04
C ASP A 109 -4.80 12.65 -12.97
N VAL A 110 -3.86 13.52 -13.37
CA VAL A 110 -3.01 14.26 -12.42
C VAL A 110 -3.86 15.10 -11.47
N THR A 111 -4.86 15.80 -11.99
CA THR A 111 -5.71 16.64 -11.14
C THR A 111 -6.57 15.81 -10.18
N GLN A 112 -7.13 14.69 -10.64
CA GLN A 112 -7.94 13.80 -9.82
C GLN A 112 -7.10 13.11 -8.73
N LEU A 113 -5.88 12.69 -9.07
CA LEU A 113 -4.89 12.15 -8.14
C LEU A 113 -4.61 13.13 -6.99
N LEU A 114 -4.32 14.39 -7.32
CA LEU A 114 -4.07 15.44 -6.32
C LEU A 114 -5.33 15.79 -5.51
N LEU A 115 -6.52 15.74 -6.10
CA LEU A 115 -7.78 15.91 -5.38
C LEU A 115 -7.97 14.79 -4.35
N PHE A 116 -7.77 13.53 -4.72
CA PHE A 116 -7.85 12.42 -3.76
C PHE A 116 -6.85 12.56 -2.60
N MET A 117 -5.68 13.15 -2.84
CA MET A 117 -4.66 13.35 -1.80
C MET A 117 -4.96 14.51 -0.84
N PHE A 118 -5.48 15.63 -1.36
CA PHE A 118 -5.51 16.90 -0.62
C PHE A 118 -6.92 17.44 -0.34
N ASP A 119 -7.94 16.92 -1.01
CA ASP A 119 -9.33 17.31 -0.78
C ASP A 119 -10.08 16.21 -0.03
N SER A 120 -10.28 16.44 1.27
CA SER A 120 -11.00 15.52 2.15
C SER A 120 -12.49 15.35 1.83
N SER A 121 -13.03 16.11 0.87
CA SER A 121 -14.41 15.94 0.39
C SER A 121 -14.53 14.92 -0.76
N GLN A 122 -13.40 14.48 -1.33
CA GLN A 122 -13.41 13.41 -2.31
C GLN A 122 -13.75 12.09 -1.64
N GLU A 123 -14.58 11.29 -2.30
CA GLU A 123 -14.71 9.88 -1.96
C GLU A 123 -13.38 9.18 -2.27
N PRO A 124 -12.90 8.25 -1.43
CA PRO A 124 -11.67 7.52 -1.71
C PRO A 124 -11.76 6.76 -3.04
N SER A 125 -10.64 6.71 -3.78
CA SER A 125 -10.54 5.85 -4.97
C SER A 125 -10.75 4.38 -4.59
N THR A 126 -11.44 3.65 -5.45
CA THR A 126 -11.57 2.19 -5.38
C THR A 126 -10.35 1.47 -5.96
N CYS A 127 -9.45 2.19 -6.64
CA CYS A 127 -8.23 1.66 -7.21
C CYS A 127 -7.04 2.53 -6.80
N LEU A 128 -6.27 2.04 -5.83
CA LEU A 128 -5.06 2.73 -5.38
C LEU A 128 -3.84 2.36 -6.24
N ASP A 129 -3.82 1.18 -6.84
CA ASP A 129 -2.73 0.74 -7.72
C ASP A 129 -2.64 1.62 -8.98
N SER A 130 -3.78 2.08 -9.51
CA SER A 130 -3.77 3.01 -10.64
C SER A 130 -3.21 4.40 -10.28
N MET A 131 -3.20 4.75 -9.00
CA MET A 131 -2.69 6.01 -8.48
C MET A 131 -1.21 5.96 -8.09
N ASP A 132 -0.64 4.75 -7.92
CA ASP A 132 0.80 4.52 -7.76
C ASP A 132 1.47 4.47 -9.15
N VAL A 133 1.74 5.66 -9.69
CA VAL A 133 2.25 5.87 -11.04
C VAL A 133 3.70 5.39 -11.15
N ASN A 134 4.49 5.56 -10.10
CA ASN A 134 5.90 5.20 -10.11
C ASN A 134 6.17 3.77 -9.59
N ASP A 135 5.12 3.06 -9.16
CA ASP A 135 5.14 1.66 -8.72
C ASP A 135 6.08 1.45 -7.52
N ASP A 136 6.04 2.40 -6.57
CA ASP A 136 6.89 2.39 -5.37
C ASP A 136 6.18 1.86 -4.09
N GLY A 137 4.93 1.43 -4.24
CA GLY A 137 4.06 0.91 -3.18
C GLY A 137 3.38 2.00 -2.37
N MET A 138 3.40 3.26 -2.82
CA MET A 138 2.81 4.41 -2.13
C MET A 138 2.20 5.43 -3.10
N SER A 139 0.86 5.52 -3.14
CA SER A 139 0.18 6.65 -3.80
C SER A 139 0.41 7.98 -3.05
N ASN A 140 1.34 8.81 -3.54
CA ASN A 140 1.75 10.09 -2.97
C ASN A 140 2.11 11.15 -4.04
N ILE A 141 2.67 12.30 -3.63
CA ILE A 141 2.96 13.40 -4.56
C ILE A 141 4.01 13.04 -5.64
N ALA A 142 4.86 12.05 -5.37
CA ALA A 142 5.82 11.52 -6.34
C ALA A 142 5.13 10.95 -7.58
N ASP A 143 3.93 10.39 -7.44
CA ASP A 143 3.13 9.84 -8.54
C ASP A 143 2.62 10.94 -9.48
N ALA A 144 2.10 12.02 -8.91
CA ALA A 144 1.66 13.18 -9.68
C ALA A 144 2.84 13.81 -10.44
N ILE A 145 4.02 13.86 -9.83
CA ILE A 145 5.25 14.34 -10.48
C ILE A 145 5.64 13.40 -11.63
N SER A 146 5.67 12.08 -11.39
CA SER A 146 6.04 11.07 -12.37
C SER A 146 5.10 11.10 -13.59
N LEU A 147 3.80 11.26 -13.36
CA LEU A 147 2.82 11.38 -14.44
C LEU A 147 3.02 12.67 -15.26
N LEU A 148 3.29 13.80 -14.61
CA LEU A 148 3.59 15.06 -15.30
C LEU A 148 4.89 15.00 -16.11
N GLU A 149 5.91 14.31 -15.61
CA GLU A 149 7.17 14.07 -16.33
C GLU A 149 6.94 13.23 -17.60
N TYR A 150 6.14 12.17 -17.50
CA TYR A 150 5.69 11.39 -18.67
C TYR A 150 4.96 12.28 -19.68
N LEU A 151 3.95 13.03 -19.23
CA LEU A 151 3.08 13.83 -20.11
C LEU A 151 3.80 14.99 -20.83
N PHE A 152 4.76 15.65 -20.18
CA PHE A 152 5.32 16.92 -20.68
C PHE A 152 6.83 16.93 -20.91
N GLN A 153 7.58 16.05 -20.25
CA GLN A 153 9.05 16.05 -20.33
C GLN A 153 9.60 14.85 -21.12
N GLY A 154 8.71 13.98 -21.64
CA GLY A 154 9.13 12.75 -22.30
C GLY A 154 9.81 11.79 -21.33
N GLY A 155 9.38 11.81 -20.07
CA GLY A 155 9.80 10.83 -19.06
C GLY A 155 9.44 9.40 -19.46
N SER A 156 9.92 8.44 -18.67
CA SER A 156 9.56 7.03 -18.83
C SER A 156 8.05 6.85 -18.81
N ASN A 157 7.53 5.91 -19.61
CA ASN A 157 6.16 5.45 -19.43
C ASN A 157 5.99 4.87 -18.02
N PRO A 158 4.81 4.98 -17.38
CA PRO A 158 4.55 4.28 -16.12
C PRO A 158 4.88 2.79 -16.25
N PRO A 159 5.36 2.14 -15.17
CA PRO A 159 5.52 0.70 -15.13
C PRO A 159 4.21 -0.03 -15.50
N THR A 160 4.33 -1.29 -15.92
CA THR A 160 3.15 -2.12 -16.19
C THR A 160 2.29 -2.25 -14.92
N PRO A 161 0.94 -2.33 -15.04
CA PRO A 161 0.16 -2.36 -16.27
C PRO A 161 -0.08 -0.95 -16.85
N SER A 162 0.46 -0.61 -18.03
CA SER A 162 0.34 0.74 -18.62
C SER A 162 -0.18 0.67 -20.04
N GLY A 163 -1.16 1.51 -20.41
CA GLY A 163 -1.74 1.57 -21.75
C GLY A 163 -2.65 0.38 -22.12
N SER A 164 -2.75 -0.62 -21.26
CA SER A 164 -3.70 -1.73 -21.34
C SER A 164 -3.94 -2.29 -19.94
N CYS A 165 -5.16 -2.77 -19.70
CA CYS A 165 -5.54 -3.45 -18.47
C CYS A 165 -4.56 -4.59 -18.12
N GLY A 166 -4.22 -4.68 -16.85
CA GLY A 166 -3.51 -5.81 -16.25
C GLY A 166 -3.48 -5.73 -14.74
N SER A 167 -2.93 -6.76 -14.10
CA SER A 167 -2.72 -6.81 -12.66
C SER A 167 -1.47 -6.03 -12.22
N ASP A 168 -1.44 -5.66 -10.94
CA ASP A 168 -0.20 -5.20 -10.31
C ASP A 168 0.63 -6.44 -9.95
N ASP A 169 1.79 -6.63 -10.57
CA ASP A 169 2.67 -7.76 -10.23
C ASP A 169 3.69 -7.42 -9.13
N THR A 170 3.64 -6.19 -8.58
CA THR A 170 4.52 -5.75 -7.51
C THR A 170 3.91 -5.96 -6.12
N ILE A 171 4.80 -6.12 -5.14
CA ILE A 171 4.39 -6.45 -3.78
C ILE A 171 4.26 -5.15 -2.98
N ASP A 172 3.02 -4.81 -2.67
CA ASP A 172 2.72 -3.71 -1.76
C ASP A 172 1.42 -3.97 -0.96
N ASN A 173 0.91 -2.90 -0.34
CA ASN A 173 -0.34 -2.89 0.42
C ASN A 173 -1.47 -2.15 -0.32
N LEU A 174 -1.24 -1.76 -1.57
CA LEU A 174 -2.24 -1.13 -2.42
C LEU A 174 -3.08 -2.23 -3.10
N THR A 175 -4.28 -1.85 -3.53
CA THR A 175 -5.13 -2.75 -4.28
C THR A 175 -6.02 -1.97 -5.21
N CYS A 176 -6.37 -2.62 -6.31
CA CYS A 176 -7.45 -2.22 -7.17
C CYS A 176 -8.72 -3.03 -6.91
N GLN A 177 -9.68 -2.48 -6.17
CA GLN A 177 -10.95 -3.19 -5.94
C GLN A 177 -11.83 -3.16 -7.19
N GLU A 178 -11.97 -1.98 -7.79
CA GLU A 178 -12.82 -1.74 -8.95
C GLU A 178 -12.21 -0.67 -9.83
N PHE A 179 -12.22 -0.93 -11.14
CA PHE A 179 -11.71 -0.05 -12.18
C PHE A 179 -12.57 -0.20 -13.43
N ASP A 180 -13.62 0.61 -13.59
CA ASP A 180 -14.62 0.51 -14.68
C ASP A 180 -14.06 0.53 -16.13
N GLY A 181 -12.77 0.82 -16.31
CA GLY A 181 -12.06 0.75 -17.60
C GLY A 181 -11.55 -0.66 -17.97
N CYS A 182 -11.69 -1.60 -17.03
CA CYS A 182 -11.33 -3.00 -17.11
C CYS A 182 -12.47 -3.84 -16.45
#